data_AF-A0A1G0LFF7-F1
#
_entry.id   AF-A0A1G0LFF7-F1
#
_cell.length_a   1.000
_cell.length_b   1.000
_cell.length_c   1.000
_cell.angle_alpha   90.00
_cell.angle_beta   90.00
_cell.angle_gamma   90.00
#
_symmetry.space_group_name_H-M   'P 1'
#
loop_
_entity.id
_entity.type
_entity.pdbx_description
1 polymer ?
#
loop_
_entity_poly.entity_id
_entity_poly.type
_entity_poly.pdbx_seq_one_letter_code
_entity_poly.pdbx_strand_id
1 'polypeptide(L)'
;MKGELTIPSFNARSLFNIFNITVKTPTASLQNIEAHLKFDFSPKFIKVPTLDVEIDQSHLKGELDYANFNAPSINFNLSLDNINLDNYLPIIIDFKPIKFTPSTAKNLSAKKTVPTNTNQQILSTPFLKKLSLNGQISINKIIYRQNAITHFLIKASGSNGKLNLNPIQANLYRGKLQSSLTINVPQSTPLLSMNASLQNTDVSELLRNEKGSSPMSGTLNFSTNVSTSGNTIQTLLNRLNGTGKFSVTGGTLNETNLQSIVMLGLQILKNPALATTSLNLTGKSGVTQFQSLAGTYTIRSGILYNNDLLLSSNALTVKGAGQANLVTDNLNYQCNVTLGKDNPNATAIPITITGKITDPHFGLNMSLLLKNVTQQQIKKQLTRVISPLAPEIGQIGQALSGILAGKK
;
A
#
# COMPACT_ATOMS: atom_id res chain seq x y z
N MET A 1 32.01 -6.22 -37.15
CA MET A 1 31.19 -7.05 -38.06
C MET A 1 29.82 -6.43 -38.10
N LYS A 2 29.40 -5.97 -39.27
CA LYS A 2 28.03 -5.50 -39.50
C LYS A 2 27.26 -6.58 -40.22
N GLY A 3 25.99 -6.74 -39.90
CA GLY A 3 25.17 -7.75 -40.54
C GLY A 3 23.71 -7.64 -40.18
N GLU A 4 22.95 -8.54 -40.79
CA GLU A 4 21.55 -8.77 -40.52
C GLU A 4 21.39 -10.23 -40.15
N LEU A 5 20.62 -10.50 -39.10
CA LEU A 5 20.28 -11.84 -38.65
C LEU A 5 18.76 -11.97 -38.70
N THR A 6 18.30 -12.93 -39.48
CA THR A 6 16.90 -13.34 -39.53
C THR A 6 16.81 -14.75 -38.97
N ILE A 7 16.00 -14.92 -37.94
CA ILE A 7 15.65 -16.20 -37.34
C ILE A 7 14.18 -16.44 -37.70
N PRO A 8 13.87 -17.40 -38.59
CA PRO A 8 12.49 -17.70 -38.93
C PRO A 8 11.74 -18.25 -37.71
N SER A 9 10.40 -18.12 -37.72
CA SER A 9 9.52 -18.67 -36.69
C SER A 9 9.90 -20.12 -36.32
N PHE A 10 10.12 -20.34 -35.02
CA PHE A 10 10.40 -21.67 -34.47
C PHE A 10 9.84 -21.84 -33.06
N ASN A 11 9.73 -23.12 -32.66
CA ASN A 11 9.34 -23.49 -31.30
C ASN A 11 10.57 -23.62 -30.40
N ALA A 12 10.81 -22.60 -29.56
CA ALA A 12 11.95 -22.60 -28.65
C ALA A 12 11.87 -23.72 -27.60
N ARG A 13 10.68 -24.13 -27.18
CA ARG A 13 10.51 -25.25 -26.23
C ARG A 13 10.99 -26.58 -26.81
N SER A 14 10.72 -26.84 -28.09
CA SER A 14 11.27 -28.00 -28.80
C SER A 14 12.80 -27.97 -28.82
N LEU A 15 13.38 -26.79 -29.05
CA LEU A 15 14.84 -26.60 -29.03
C LEU A 15 15.43 -26.85 -27.63
N PHE A 16 14.81 -26.31 -26.58
CA PHE A 16 15.26 -26.53 -25.20
C PHE A 16 15.22 -28.01 -24.80
N ASN A 17 14.19 -28.74 -25.22
CA ASN A 17 14.12 -30.18 -24.98
C ASN A 17 15.28 -30.94 -25.66
N ILE A 18 15.63 -30.57 -26.90
CA ILE A 18 16.77 -31.16 -27.63
C ILE A 18 18.08 -30.95 -26.87
N PHE A 19 18.29 -29.75 -26.31
CA PHE A 19 19.50 -29.41 -25.54
C PHE A 19 19.42 -29.75 -24.05
N ASN A 20 18.38 -30.47 -23.62
CA ASN A 20 18.13 -30.83 -22.22
C ASN A 20 18.12 -29.60 -21.27
N ILE A 21 17.65 -28.45 -21.77
CA ILE A 21 17.50 -27.21 -21.02
C ILE A 21 16.12 -27.21 -20.35
N THR A 22 16.10 -27.21 -19.02
CA THR A 22 14.85 -27.15 -18.26
C THR A 22 14.35 -25.71 -18.16
N VAL A 23 13.16 -25.44 -18.70
CA VAL A 23 12.50 -24.13 -18.60
C VAL A 23 11.38 -24.18 -17.54
N LYS A 24 11.42 -23.26 -16.59
CA LYS A 24 10.45 -23.14 -15.49
C LYS A 24 9.33 -22.15 -15.80
N THR A 25 8.66 -22.34 -16.94
CA THR A 25 7.50 -21.54 -17.37
C THR A 25 6.30 -22.46 -17.65
N PRO A 26 5.06 -21.93 -17.61
CA PRO A 26 3.91 -22.58 -18.20
C PRO A 26 4.19 -23.19 -19.59
N THR A 27 3.54 -24.31 -19.90
CA THR A 27 3.75 -25.05 -21.15
C THR A 27 3.31 -24.28 -22.39
N ALA A 28 2.41 -23.31 -22.24
CA ALA A 28 1.87 -22.52 -23.35
C ALA A 28 2.82 -21.41 -23.87
N SER A 29 4.02 -21.29 -23.30
CA SER A 29 4.95 -20.19 -23.56
C SER A 29 6.17 -20.65 -24.36
N LEU A 30 6.81 -19.71 -25.07
CA LEU A 30 7.99 -19.93 -25.91
C LEU A 30 7.71 -20.93 -27.05
N GLN A 31 6.51 -20.87 -27.60
CA GLN A 31 5.99 -21.70 -28.67
C GLN A 31 6.28 -21.11 -30.04
N ASN A 32 6.29 -19.79 -30.17
CA ASN A 32 6.61 -19.07 -31.40
C ASN A 32 7.66 -18.01 -31.10
N ILE A 33 8.87 -18.15 -31.67
CA ILE A 33 9.91 -17.13 -31.61
C ILE A 33 10.33 -16.80 -33.04
N GLU A 34 10.32 -15.52 -33.37
CA GLU A 34 10.83 -14.98 -34.64
C GLU A 34 11.67 -13.74 -34.34
N ALA A 35 12.75 -13.52 -35.09
CA ALA A 35 13.59 -12.36 -34.87
C ALA A 35 14.22 -11.85 -36.16
N HIS A 36 14.16 -10.55 -36.36
CA HIS A 36 14.90 -9.81 -37.38
C HIS A 36 15.71 -8.71 -36.70
N LEU A 37 17.02 -8.75 -36.85
CA LEU A 37 17.88 -7.75 -36.25
C LEU A 37 19.03 -7.33 -37.17
N LYS A 38 19.26 -6.01 -37.21
CA LYS A 38 20.46 -5.43 -37.79
C LYS A 38 21.44 -5.17 -36.66
N PHE A 39 22.69 -5.54 -36.83
CA PHE A 39 23.70 -5.41 -35.80
C PHE A 39 25.03 -4.86 -36.31
N ASP A 40 25.74 -4.15 -35.44
CA ASP A 40 27.16 -3.83 -35.57
C ASP A 40 27.88 -4.32 -34.31
N PHE A 41 28.66 -5.37 -34.47
CA PHE A 41 29.38 -6.04 -33.41
C PHE A 41 30.87 -5.75 -33.47
N SER A 42 31.46 -5.47 -32.32
CA SER A 42 32.90 -5.54 -32.08
C SER A 42 33.19 -6.14 -30.70
N PRO A 43 34.42 -6.54 -30.40
CA PRO A 43 34.79 -6.95 -29.05
C PRO A 43 34.56 -5.89 -27.95
N LYS A 44 34.30 -4.63 -28.32
CA LYS A 44 34.07 -3.52 -27.39
C LYS A 44 32.59 -3.11 -27.25
N PHE A 45 31.76 -3.43 -28.23
CA PHE A 45 30.35 -3.01 -28.28
C PHE A 45 29.49 -3.92 -29.15
N ILE A 46 28.19 -3.87 -28.91
CA ILE A 46 27.13 -4.43 -29.74
C ILE A 46 26.14 -3.28 -29.97
N LYS A 47 25.91 -2.91 -31.23
CA LYS A 47 24.83 -2.00 -31.60
C LYS A 47 23.77 -2.79 -32.34
N VAL A 48 22.52 -2.56 -32.00
CA VAL A 48 21.35 -3.17 -32.61
C VAL A 48 20.41 -2.03 -33.01
N PRO A 49 20.69 -1.33 -34.13
CA PRO A 49 19.84 -0.22 -34.60
C PRO A 49 18.45 -0.67 -35.06
N THR A 50 18.25 -1.97 -35.26
CA THR A 50 16.94 -2.54 -35.55
C THR A 50 16.83 -3.86 -34.81
N LEU A 51 15.93 -3.90 -33.86
CA LEU A 51 15.45 -5.09 -33.16
C LEU A 51 13.97 -5.23 -33.49
N ASP A 52 13.56 -6.35 -34.07
CA ASP A 52 12.17 -6.71 -34.32
C ASP A 52 12.04 -8.20 -33.96
N VAL A 53 11.36 -8.50 -32.85
CA VAL A 53 11.30 -9.85 -32.25
C VAL A 53 9.87 -10.18 -31.88
N GLU A 54 9.38 -11.30 -32.36
CA GLU A 54 8.12 -11.89 -31.90
C GLU A 54 8.38 -12.99 -30.87
N ILE A 55 7.67 -12.92 -29.75
CA ILE A 55 7.67 -13.92 -28.68
C ILE A 55 6.21 -14.26 -28.37
N ASP A 56 5.78 -15.43 -28.84
CA ASP A 56 4.41 -15.92 -28.80
C ASP A 56 3.43 -14.94 -29.46
N GLN A 57 2.71 -14.15 -28.66
CA GLN A 57 1.78 -13.11 -29.11
C GLN A 57 2.35 -11.70 -28.96
N SER A 58 3.59 -11.58 -28.49
CA SER A 58 4.24 -10.32 -28.12
C SER A 58 5.21 -9.89 -29.22
N HIS A 59 5.18 -8.62 -29.59
CA HIS A 59 6.03 -8.01 -30.61
C HIS A 59 6.90 -6.91 -30.01
N LEU A 60 8.20 -7.19 -29.84
CA LEU A 60 9.20 -6.26 -29.37
C LEU A 60 9.91 -5.59 -30.54
N LYS A 61 9.90 -4.26 -30.57
CA LYS A 61 10.65 -3.45 -31.53
C LYS A 61 11.56 -2.46 -30.85
N GLY A 62 12.62 -2.05 -31.54
CA GLY A 62 13.38 -0.87 -31.15
C GLY A 62 14.86 -0.95 -31.47
N GLU A 63 15.65 -0.33 -30.61
CA GLU A 63 17.09 -0.25 -30.73
C GLU A 63 17.78 -0.48 -29.37
N LEU A 64 18.96 -1.06 -29.42
CA LEU A 64 19.78 -1.38 -28.26
C LEU A 64 21.26 -1.21 -28.60
N ASP A 65 21.94 -0.36 -27.84
CA ASP A 65 23.39 -0.25 -27.84
C ASP A 65 23.94 -0.74 -26.51
N TYR A 66 24.90 -1.63 -26.56
CA TYR A 66 25.65 -2.13 -25.43
C TYR A 66 27.13 -1.91 -25.67
N ALA A 67 27.82 -1.25 -24.76
CA ALA A 67 29.26 -1.02 -24.83
C ALA A 67 29.94 -1.32 -23.49
N ASN A 68 31.25 -1.50 -23.53
CA ASN A 68 32.10 -1.63 -22.35
C ASN A 68 31.65 -2.78 -21.42
N PHE A 69 31.88 -4.03 -21.84
CA PHE A 69 31.45 -5.25 -21.13
C PHE A 69 31.88 -5.34 -19.65
N ASN A 70 32.95 -4.64 -19.25
CA ASN A 70 33.42 -4.58 -17.85
C ASN A 70 32.72 -3.51 -17.00
N ALA A 71 32.23 -2.45 -17.63
CA ALA A 71 31.44 -1.38 -17.02
C ALA A 71 30.30 -1.00 -17.99
N PRO A 72 29.20 -1.77 -17.97
CA PRO A 72 28.20 -1.76 -19.03
C PRO A 72 27.64 -0.36 -19.27
N SER A 73 27.71 0.10 -20.52
CA SER A 73 27.03 1.30 -21.00
C SER A 73 25.94 0.86 -21.96
N ILE A 74 24.68 1.09 -21.56
CA ILE A 74 23.51 0.57 -22.25
C ILE A 74 22.63 1.74 -22.67
N ASN A 75 22.42 1.90 -23.97
CA ASN A 75 21.39 2.78 -24.51
C ASN A 75 20.28 1.94 -25.14
N PHE A 76 19.02 2.29 -24.95
CA PHE A 76 17.92 1.51 -25.50
C PHE A 76 16.66 2.34 -25.70
N ASN A 77 15.90 2.02 -26.74
CA ASN A 77 14.56 2.53 -26.94
C ASN A 77 13.71 1.39 -27.45
N LEU A 78 12.91 0.82 -26.55
CA LEU A 78 12.17 -0.41 -26.78
C LEU A 78 10.66 -0.17 -26.70
N SER A 79 9.92 -0.79 -27.60
CA SER A 79 8.47 -0.80 -27.63
C SER A 79 7.96 -2.23 -27.74
N LEU A 80 7.04 -2.59 -26.86
CA LEU A 80 6.39 -3.88 -26.83
C LEU A 80 4.88 -3.66 -26.94
N ASP A 81 4.22 -4.37 -27.84
CA ASP A 81 2.77 -4.21 -28.00
C ASP A 81 2.00 -4.81 -26.81
N ASN A 82 2.20 -6.08 -26.51
CA ASN A 82 1.51 -6.79 -25.46
C ASN A 82 2.41 -7.87 -24.87
N ILE A 83 2.24 -8.16 -23.58
CA ILE A 83 2.88 -9.30 -22.94
C ILE A 83 1.99 -9.84 -21.84
N ASN A 84 1.82 -11.16 -21.81
CA ASN A 84 1.18 -11.84 -20.71
C ASN A 84 2.23 -12.43 -19.76
N LEU A 85 2.55 -11.72 -18.68
CA LEU A 85 3.53 -12.18 -17.70
C LEU A 85 3.07 -13.43 -16.95
N ASP A 86 1.76 -13.72 -16.89
CA ASP A 86 1.25 -14.94 -16.28
C ASP A 86 1.66 -16.19 -17.08
N ASN A 87 2.03 -16.02 -18.34
CA ASN A 87 2.59 -17.10 -19.17
C ASN A 87 4.09 -17.31 -18.90
N TYR A 88 4.83 -16.35 -18.36
CA TYR A 88 6.29 -16.45 -18.20
C TYR A 88 6.75 -16.57 -16.75
N LEU A 89 5.88 -16.22 -15.80
CA LEU A 89 6.20 -16.37 -14.39
C LEU A 89 5.71 -17.73 -13.90
N PRO A 90 6.51 -18.47 -13.10
CA PRO A 90 5.99 -19.64 -12.42
C PRO A 90 4.82 -19.19 -11.52
N ILE A 91 3.73 -19.97 -11.49
CA ILE A 91 2.52 -19.72 -10.68
C ILE A 91 2.82 -19.61 -9.15
N ILE A 92 4.08 -19.80 -8.75
CA ILE A 92 4.54 -19.92 -7.37
C ILE A 92 5.48 -18.76 -6.99
N ILE A 93 4.95 -17.54 -6.90
CA ILE A 93 5.44 -16.58 -5.90
C ILE A 93 4.23 -16.06 -5.15
N ASP A 94 3.76 -16.94 -4.28
CA ASP A 94 2.73 -16.70 -3.29
C ASP A 94 3.34 -15.79 -2.22
N PHE A 95 3.16 -14.47 -2.33
CA PHE A 95 3.38 -13.55 -1.21
C PHE A 95 2.24 -13.77 -0.21
N LYS A 96 2.21 -14.96 0.42
CA LYS A 96 1.33 -15.20 1.56
C LYS A 96 1.66 -14.15 2.62
N PRO A 97 0.68 -13.37 3.10
CA PRO A 97 0.91 -12.46 4.21
C PRO A 97 1.44 -13.25 5.40
N ILE A 98 2.61 -12.84 5.90
CA ILE A 98 3.38 -13.54 6.93
C ILE A 98 2.47 -13.77 8.13
N LYS A 99 2.19 -15.03 8.49
CA LYS A 99 1.60 -15.36 9.78
C LYS A 99 2.70 -15.34 10.82
N PHE A 100 2.87 -14.22 11.53
CA PHE A 100 3.62 -14.20 12.77
C PHE A 100 2.75 -14.81 13.88
N THR A 101 3.07 -16.02 14.31
CA THR A 101 2.58 -16.55 15.59
C THR A 101 3.37 -15.87 16.71
N PRO A 102 2.73 -15.35 17.78
CA PRO A 102 3.44 -14.85 18.94
C PRO A 102 4.23 -16.01 19.58
N SER A 103 5.55 -15.90 19.62
CA SER A 103 6.41 -16.83 20.35
C SER A 103 6.35 -16.52 21.83
N THR A 104 5.52 -17.24 22.59
CA THR A 104 5.77 -17.44 24.02
C THR A 104 7.07 -18.23 24.16
N ALA A 105 8.06 -17.63 24.81
CA ALA A 105 9.34 -18.25 25.09
C ALA A 105 9.17 -19.51 25.96
N LYS A 106 9.39 -20.70 25.39
CA LYS A 106 10.14 -21.80 26.02
C LYS A 106 10.38 -22.95 25.04
N ASN A 107 11.62 -23.43 25.08
CA ASN A 107 12.20 -24.64 24.51
C ASN A 107 12.67 -24.62 23.04
N LEU A 108 13.99 -24.83 22.95
CA LEU A 108 14.80 -25.08 21.77
C LEU A 108 14.51 -26.47 21.16
N SER A 109 14.84 -26.56 19.87
CA SER A 109 15.01 -27.77 19.06
C SER A 109 13.75 -28.41 18.48
N ALA A 110 13.37 -27.97 17.28
CA ALA A 110 13.20 -28.86 16.13
C ALA A 110 13.08 -28.06 14.82
N LYS A 111 13.96 -28.41 13.89
CA LYS A 111 14.10 -27.93 12.52
C LYS A 111 12.79 -28.08 11.74
N LYS A 112 12.18 -26.95 11.33
CA LYS A 112 11.24 -26.89 10.21
C LYS A 112 11.54 -25.65 9.38
N THR A 113 12.35 -25.85 8.34
CA THR A 113 12.68 -24.85 7.32
C THR A 113 11.44 -24.51 6.50
N VAL A 114 10.85 -23.35 6.77
CA VAL A 114 10.03 -22.61 5.81
C VAL A 114 10.99 -21.72 5.03
N PRO A 115 11.03 -21.73 3.68
CA PRO A 115 11.92 -20.86 2.93
C PRO A 115 11.38 -19.42 2.99
N THR A 116 11.89 -18.62 3.91
CA THR A 116 11.70 -17.16 3.96
C THR A 116 12.83 -16.49 3.17
N ASN A 117 12.60 -16.28 1.86
CA ASN A 117 13.55 -15.56 0.99
C ASN A 117 13.49 -14.02 1.16
N THR A 118 13.24 -13.50 2.36
CA THR A 118 13.19 -12.03 2.62
C THR A 118 14.56 -11.39 2.80
N ASN A 119 15.61 -12.20 2.99
CA ASN A 119 17.02 -11.78 3.06
C ASN A 119 17.75 -11.88 1.71
N GLN A 120 17.06 -12.23 0.62
CA GLN A 120 17.70 -12.23 -0.69
C GLN A 120 18.04 -10.80 -1.12
N GLN A 121 19.29 -10.60 -1.54
CA GLN A 121 19.76 -9.33 -2.07
C GLN A 121 19.06 -9.06 -3.41
N ILE A 122 18.24 -8.01 -3.45
CA ILE A 122 17.49 -7.61 -4.65
C ILE A 122 18.20 -6.54 -5.48
N LEU A 123 19.23 -5.89 -4.92
CA LEU A 123 20.00 -4.83 -5.59
C LEU A 123 21.50 -5.15 -5.51
N SER A 124 22.14 -5.35 -6.65
CA SER A 124 23.60 -5.53 -6.74
C SER A 124 24.31 -4.18 -6.78
N THR A 125 24.85 -3.75 -5.63
CA THR A 125 25.58 -2.46 -5.55
C THR A 125 26.86 -2.42 -6.38
N PRO A 126 27.66 -3.50 -6.54
CA PRO A 126 28.81 -3.47 -7.44
C PRO A 126 28.42 -3.28 -8.90
N PHE A 127 27.30 -3.89 -9.33
CA PHE A 127 26.78 -3.72 -10.68
C PHE A 127 26.28 -2.30 -10.92
N LEU A 128 25.45 -1.76 -10.02
CA LEU A 128 24.90 -0.41 -10.15
C LEU A 128 25.99 0.68 -10.21
N LYS A 129 27.12 0.49 -9.51
CA LYS A 129 28.25 1.44 -9.58
C LYS A 129 28.93 1.49 -10.95
N LYS A 130 28.95 0.36 -11.66
CA LYS A 130 29.58 0.22 -12.98
C LYS A 130 28.62 0.47 -14.14
N LEU A 131 27.32 0.39 -13.89
CA LEU A 131 26.28 0.57 -14.89
C LEU A 131 26.16 2.03 -15.31
N SER A 132 26.19 2.24 -16.63
CA SER A 132 25.66 3.43 -17.30
C SER A 132 24.46 3.01 -18.13
N LEU A 133 23.35 3.72 -17.98
CA LEU A 133 22.07 3.39 -18.57
C LEU A 133 21.43 4.67 -19.10
N ASN A 134 20.86 4.63 -20.30
CA ASN A 134 20.02 5.70 -20.81
C ASN A 134 19.01 5.15 -21.82
N GLY A 135 17.72 5.25 -21.54
CA GLY A 135 16.75 4.69 -22.46
C GLY A 135 15.33 4.71 -21.96
N GLN A 136 14.45 4.12 -22.77
CA GLN A 136 13.04 3.97 -22.42
C GLN A 136 12.47 2.63 -22.87
N ILE A 137 11.49 2.13 -22.12
CA ILE A 137 10.64 1.01 -22.51
C ILE A 137 9.20 1.51 -22.51
N SER A 138 8.48 1.24 -23.60
CA SER A 138 7.04 1.42 -23.72
C SER A 138 6.37 0.06 -23.93
N ILE A 139 5.29 -0.21 -23.21
CA ILE A 139 4.52 -1.45 -23.36
C ILE A 139 3.03 -1.10 -23.45
N ASN A 140 2.33 -1.44 -24.54
CA ASN A 140 0.93 -1.04 -24.67
C ASN A 140 0.03 -1.82 -23.72
N LYS A 141 0.29 -3.11 -23.50
CA LYS A 141 -0.49 -3.96 -22.59
C LYS A 141 0.36 -5.00 -21.86
N ILE A 142 0.25 -5.05 -20.55
CA ILE A 142 0.83 -6.10 -19.70
C ILE A 142 -0.34 -6.80 -19.01
N ILE A 143 -0.41 -8.13 -19.09
CA ILE A 143 -1.26 -8.93 -18.21
C ILE A 143 -0.38 -9.49 -17.09
N TYR A 144 -0.76 -9.20 -15.85
CA TYR A 144 -0.12 -9.73 -14.66
C TYR A 144 -1.16 -10.02 -13.59
N ARG A 145 -1.18 -11.25 -13.10
CA ARG A 145 -2.19 -11.81 -12.19
C ARG A 145 -3.61 -11.52 -12.66
N GLN A 146 -3.87 -11.75 -13.95
CA GLN A 146 -5.14 -11.48 -14.63
C GLN A 146 -5.55 -10.00 -14.66
N ASN A 147 -4.69 -9.07 -14.22
CA ASN A 147 -4.95 -7.64 -14.29
C ASN A 147 -4.26 -7.05 -15.51
N ALA A 148 -4.97 -6.17 -16.22
CA ALA A 148 -4.42 -5.43 -17.33
C ALA A 148 -3.78 -4.12 -16.85
N ILE A 149 -2.51 -3.93 -17.21
CA ILE A 149 -1.80 -2.66 -17.11
C ILE A 149 -1.59 -2.19 -18.54
N THR A 150 -1.98 -0.95 -18.88
CA THR A 150 -1.86 -0.43 -20.24
C THR A 150 -1.06 0.85 -20.29
N HIS A 151 -0.51 1.17 -21.46
CA HIS A 151 0.29 2.39 -21.68
C HIS A 151 1.43 2.52 -20.67
N PHE A 152 2.13 1.42 -20.40
CA PHE A 152 3.27 1.43 -19.49
C PHE A 152 4.45 2.14 -20.17
N LEU A 153 5.04 3.10 -19.49
CA LEU A 153 6.21 3.83 -19.93
C LEU A 153 7.19 3.95 -18.78
N ILE A 154 8.45 3.61 -19.02
CA ILE A 154 9.55 3.89 -18.10
C ILE A 154 10.70 4.52 -18.87
N LYS A 155 11.20 5.66 -18.38
CA LYS A 155 12.49 6.21 -18.82
C LYS A 155 13.52 5.99 -17.73
N ALA A 156 14.68 5.48 -18.10
CA ALA A 156 15.77 5.18 -17.18
C ALA A 156 17.03 5.91 -17.62
N SER A 157 17.69 6.60 -16.70
CA SER A 157 18.99 7.21 -16.91
C SER A 157 19.87 7.03 -15.69
N GLY A 158 21.17 6.82 -15.88
CA GLY A 158 22.05 6.60 -14.75
C GLY A 158 23.50 6.35 -15.12
N SER A 159 24.38 6.61 -14.16
CA SER A 159 25.80 6.33 -14.22
C SER A 159 26.39 6.38 -12.82
N ASN A 160 27.55 5.73 -12.60
CA ASN A 160 28.35 5.89 -11.38
C ASN A 160 27.56 5.64 -10.08
N GLY A 161 26.68 4.63 -10.07
CA GLY A 161 25.86 4.29 -8.90
C GLY A 161 24.69 5.24 -8.65
N LYS A 162 24.36 6.15 -9.58
CA LYS A 162 23.14 6.96 -9.56
C LYS A 162 22.24 6.51 -10.70
N LEU A 163 21.05 6.01 -10.36
CA LEU A 163 20.03 5.59 -11.31
C LEU A 163 18.76 6.40 -11.06
N ASN A 164 18.15 6.88 -12.14
CA ASN A 164 16.94 7.67 -12.15
C ASN A 164 15.94 7.01 -13.12
N LEU A 165 14.78 6.61 -12.59
CA LEU A 165 13.66 6.10 -13.35
C LEU A 165 12.58 7.18 -13.31
N ASN A 166 12.49 8.00 -14.35
CA ASN A 166 11.55 9.11 -14.42
C ASN A 166 11.23 9.50 -15.88
N PRO A 167 9.95 9.45 -16.30
CA PRO A 167 8.80 9.01 -15.52
C PRO A 167 8.63 7.48 -15.55
N ILE A 168 7.90 6.96 -14.57
CA ILE A 168 7.24 5.65 -14.60
C ILE A 168 5.74 5.94 -14.70
N GLN A 169 5.07 5.51 -15.77
CA GLN A 169 3.66 5.77 -16.01
C GLN A 169 2.95 4.49 -16.44
N ALA A 170 1.68 4.37 -16.08
CA ALA A 170 0.81 3.30 -16.54
C ALA A 170 -0.65 3.60 -16.23
N ASN A 171 -1.57 3.01 -16.98
CA ASN A 171 -2.97 2.91 -16.61
C ASN A 171 -3.20 1.54 -15.96
N LEU A 172 -3.69 1.53 -14.73
CA LEU A 172 -3.93 0.31 -13.96
C LEU A 172 -5.11 0.51 -13.01
N TYR A 173 -5.91 -0.55 -12.84
CA TYR A 173 -7.13 -0.55 -12.03
C TYR A 173 -8.04 0.65 -12.35
N ARG A 174 -8.32 0.87 -13.64
CA ARG A 174 -9.07 2.02 -14.21
C ARG A 174 -8.46 3.42 -14.00
N GLY A 175 -7.40 3.54 -13.18
CA GLY A 175 -6.74 4.79 -12.87
C GLY A 175 -5.44 5.01 -13.63
N LYS A 176 -4.74 6.09 -13.27
CA LYS A 176 -3.43 6.48 -13.82
C LYS A 176 -2.38 6.51 -12.72
N LEU A 177 -1.28 5.80 -12.95
CA LEU A 177 -0.06 5.84 -12.15
C LEU A 177 0.94 6.82 -12.77
N GLN A 178 1.51 7.68 -11.93
CA GLN A 178 2.71 8.46 -12.24
C GLN A 178 3.69 8.31 -11.08
N SER A 179 4.92 7.92 -11.37
CA SER A 179 5.94 7.66 -10.37
C SER A 179 7.34 8.04 -10.86
N SER A 180 8.25 8.26 -9.93
CA SER A 180 9.67 8.43 -10.17
C SER A 180 10.46 7.69 -9.09
N LEU A 181 11.54 7.01 -9.44
CA LEU A 181 12.43 6.34 -8.50
C LEU A 181 13.88 6.77 -8.75
N THR A 182 14.58 7.19 -7.69
CA THR A 182 16.02 7.40 -7.70
C THR A 182 16.70 6.38 -6.81
N ILE A 183 17.81 5.81 -7.28
CA ILE A 183 18.68 4.90 -6.52
C ILE A 183 20.09 5.48 -6.53
N ASN A 184 20.63 5.76 -5.36
CA ASN A 184 21.99 6.27 -5.18
C ASN A 184 22.81 5.26 -4.37
N VAL A 185 24.00 4.92 -4.84
CA VAL A 185 24.88 3.92 -4.21
C VAL A 185 26.19 4.60 -3.76
N PRO A 186 26.16 5.44 -2.71
CA PRO A 186 27.35 6.16 -2.26
C PRO A 186 28.44 5.19 -1.77
N GLN A 187 28.04 4.09 -1.10
CA GLN A 187 28.94 3.07 -0.57
C GLN A 187 28.38 1.65 -0.81
N SER A 188 28.20 0.84 0.23
CA SER A 188 27.64 -0.53 0.13
C SER A 188 26.13 -0.56 0.32
N THR A 189 25.56 0.44 0.98
CA THR A 189 24.11 0.56 1.23
C THR A 189 23.50 1.53 0.21
N PRO A 190 22.59 1.08 -0.67
CA PRO A 190 21.92 1.96 -1.60
C PRO A 190 20.84 2.78 -0.88
N LEU A 191 20.67 4.03 -1.31
CA LEU A 191 19.63 4.96 -0.89
C LEU A 191 18.59 5.06 -2.00
N LEU A 192 17.33 4.86 -1.68
CA LEU A 192 16.21 4.91 -2.62
C LEU A 192 15.29 6.06 -2.25
N SER A 193 14.75 6.74 -3.26
CA SER A 193 13.72 7.77 -3.08
C SER A 193 12.67 7.64 -4.17
N MET A 194 11.41 7.59 -3.78
CA MET A 194 10.28 7.37 -4.67
C MET A 194 9.21 8.43 -4.43
N ASN A 195 8.72 9.01 -5.53
CA ASN A 195 7.45 9.73 -5.56
C ASN A 195 6.48 8.89 -6.37
N ALA A 196 5.25 8.72 -5.89
CA ALA A 196 4.21 8.05 -6.68
C ALA A 196 2.86 8.72 -6.44
N SER A 197 2.04 8.74 -7.48
CA SER A 197 0.64 9.14 -7.42
C SER A 197 -0.23 8.20 -8.23
N LEU A 198 -1.39 7.88 -7.69
CA LEU A 198 -2.46 7.15 -8.35
C LEU A 198 -3.68 8.07 -8.39
N GLN A 199 -4.29 8.21 -9.55
CA GLN A 199 -5.48 9.03 -9.76
C GLN A 199 -6.61 8.22 -10.34
N ASN A 200 -7.82 8.44 -9.82
CA ASN A 200 -9.05 7.80 -10.26
C ASN A 200 -8.97 6.26 -10.32
N THR A 201 -8.32 5.67 -9.32
CA THR A 201 -8.08 4.22 -9.24
C THR A 201 -9.24 3.52 -8.57
N ASP A 202 -9.72 2.42 -9.14
CA ASP A 202 -10.74 1.58 -8.51
C ASP A 202 -10.14 0.79 -7.34
N VAL A 203 -10.56 1.12 -6.11
CA VAL A 203 -10.09 0.45 -4.89
C VAL A 203 -10.49 -1.03 -4.87
N SER A 204 -11.65 -1.37 -5.45
CA SER A 204 -12.13 -2.74 -5.42
C SER A 204 -11.24 -3.67 -6.22
N GLU A 205 -10.71 -3.21 -7.36
CA GLU A 205 -9.75 -3.97 -8.16
C GLU A 205 -8.38 -4.05 -7.48
N LEU A 206 -7.92 -2.95 -6.85
CA LEU A 206 -6.62 -2.89 -6.17
C LEU A 206 -6.54 -3.83 -4.95
N LEU A 207 -7.62 -3.91 -4.16
CA LEU A 207 -7.67 -4.69 -2.92
C LEU A 207 -8.35 -6.06 -3.10
N ARG A 208 -8.60 -6.47 -4.34
CA ARG A 208 -9.23 -7.76 -4.64
C ARG A 208 -8.33 -8.90 -4.19
N ASN A 209 -8.85 -9.75 -3.32
CA ASN A 209 -8.15 -10.96 -2.89
C ASN A 209 -8.26 -12.09 -3.94
N GLU A 210 -7.60 -13.22 -3.67
CA GLU A 210 -7.59 -14.39 -4.55
C GLU A 210 -8.98 -15.01 -4.76
N LYS A 211 -9.92 -14.80 -3.83
CA LYS A 211 -11.31 -15.25 -3.94
C LYS A 211 -12.19 -14.28 -4.74
N GLY A 212 -11.63 -13.17 -5.23
CA GLY A 212 -12.34 -12.16 -5.98
C GLY A 212 -13.12 -11.14 -5.14
N SER A 213 -13.08 -11.22 -3.79
CA SER A 213 -13.74 -10.25 -2.93
C SER A 213 -12.81 -9.09 -2.56
N SER A 214 -13.39 -7.93 -2.29
CA SER A 214 -12.65 -6.73 -1.86
C SER A 214 -13.29 -6.14 -0.60
N PRO A 215 -12.49 -5.75 0.41
CA PRO A 215 -13.01 -5.16 1.65
C PRO A 215 -13.55 -3.74 1.44
N MET A 216 -13.22 -3.08 0.33
CA MET A 216 -13.59 -1.70 0.08
C MET A 216 -13.89 -1.45 -1.41
N SER A 217 -14.81 -0.54 -1.67
CA SER A 217 -15.05 0.04 -2.99
C SER A 217 -14.90 1.56 -3.00
N GLY A 218 -14.82 2.13 -4.19
CA GLY A 218 -14.77 3.57 -4.43
C GLY A 218 -13.58 3.99 -5.29
N THR A 219 -13.47 5.29 -5.52
CA THR A 219 -12.45 5.88 -6.39
C THR A 219 -11.32 6.49 -5.56
N LEU A 220 -10.13 5.89 -5.63
CA LEU A 220 -8.92 6.29 -4.93
C LEU A 220 -8.12 7.35 -5.70
N ASN A 221 -7.72 8.38 -4.96
CA ASN A 221 -6.57 9.21 -5.26
C ASN A 221 -5.54 9.01 -4.15
N PHE A 222 -4.29 8.79 -4.51
CA PHE A 222 -3.20 8.52 -3.58
C PHE A 222 -1.95 9.24 -4.05
N SER A 223 -1.17 9.79 -3.11
CA SER A 223 0.15 10.34 -3.40
C SER A 223 1.10 10.12 -2.24
N THR A 224 2.35 9.75 -2.54
CA THR A 224 3.37 9.48 -1.55
C THR A 224 4.73 10.00 -2.00
N ASN A 225 5.53 10.43 -1.03
CA ASN A 225 6.96 10.69 -1.16
C ASN A 225 7.66 9.89 -0.06
N VAL A 226 8.49 8.93 -0.45
CA VAL A 226 9.18 8.03 0.49
C VAL A 226 10.64 7.88 0.16
N SER A 227 11.44 7.62 1.18
CA SER A 227 12.85 7.27 1.08
C SER A 227 13.15 6.06 1.94
N THR A 228 14.15 5.30 1.54
CA THR A 228 14.60 4.12 2.28
C THR A 228 16.06 3.80 1.93
N SER A 229 16.65 2.84 2.64
CA SER A 229 17.99 2.36 2.34
C SER A 229 18.14 0.88 2.65
N GLY A 230 18.92 0.18 1.82
CA GLY A 230 19.14 -1.26 1.96
C GLY A 230 19.01 -2.02 0.64
N ASN A 231 19.47 -3.26 0.64
CA ASN A 231 19.51 -4.12 -0.54
C ASN A 231 18.61 -5.37 -0.40
N THR A 232 17.76 -5.41 0.63
CA THR A 232 16.77 -6.48 0.87
C THR A 232 15.41 -5.87 1.15
N ILE A 233 14.32 -6.58 0.85
CA ILE A 233 12.95 -6.10 1.12
C ILE A 233 12.77 -5.76 2.60
N GLN A 234 13.27 -6.61 3.50
CA GLN A 234 13.16 -6.40 4.93
C GLN A 234 13.85 -5.09 5.38
N THR A 235 15.06 -4.82 4.90
CA THR A 235 15.79 -3.60 5.26
C THR A 235 15.14 -2.36 4.68
N LEU A 236 14.62 -2.45 3.45
CA LEU A 236 13.88 -1.38 2.81
C LEU A 236 12.60 -1.02 3.58
N LEU A 237 11.83 -2.00 4.05
CA LEU A 237 10.64 -1.74 4.86
C LEU A 237 10.99 -1.17 6.24
N ASN A 238 11.96 -1.77 6.93
CA ASN A 238 12.40 -1.33 8.26
C ASN A 238 12.96 0.11 8.26
N ARG A 239 13.50 0.56 7.12
CA ARG A 239 14.11 1.90 6.97
C ARG A 239 13.27 2.83 6.11
N LEU A 240 12.03 2.46 5.81
CA LEU A 240 11.11 3.28 5.05
C LEU A 240 10.70 4.50 5.88
N ASN A 241 10.86 5.68 5.29
CA ASN A 241 10.43 6.95 5.85
C ASN A 241 9.71 7.74 4.77
N GLY A 242 8.83 8.66 5.16
CA GLY A 242 8.20 9.56 4.20
C GLY A 242 6.83 10.02 4.62
N THR A 243 6.10 10.58 3.67
CA THR A 243 4.75 11.09 3.87
C THR A 243 3.85 10.75 2.69
N GLY A 244 2.56 10.82 2.91
CA GLY A 244 1.60 10.72 1.83
C GLY A 244 0.19 11.07 2.27
N LYS A 245 -0.73 10.98 1.32
CA LYS A 245 -2.14 11.26 1.51
C LYS A 245 -2.96 10.38 0.58
N PHE A 246 -4.20 10.14 0.99
CA PHE A 246 -5.15 9.41 0.18
C PHE A 246 -6.56 10.01 0.34
N SER A 247 -7.38 9.81 -0.68
CA SER A 247 -8.81 10.02 -0.61
C SER A 247 -9.53 8.96 -1.43
N VAL A 248 -10.63 8.44 -0.91
CA VAL A 248 -11.54 7.54 -1.59
C VAL A 248 -12.90 8.23 -1.64
N THR A 249 -13.44 8.39 -2.84
CA THR A 249 -14.73 9.05 -3.05
C THR A 249 -15.78 8.01 -3.45
N GLY A 250 -16.96 8.11 -2.86
CA GLY A 250 -18.15 7.32 -3.19
C GLY A 250 -17.91 5.81 -3.14
N GLY A 251 -18.02 5.21 -1.95
CA GLY A 251 -17.61 3.83 -1.75
C GLY A 251 -18.33 3.09 -0.63
N THR A 252 -17.92 1.85 -0.43
CA THR A 252 -18.43 0.96 0.61
C THR A 252 -17.29 0.32 1.38
N LEU A 253 -17.49 0.14 2.69
CA LEU A 253 -16.76 -0.84 3.49
C LEU A 253 -17.58 -2.11 3.49
N ASN A 254 -17.07 -3.16 2.84
CA ASN A 254 -17.72 -4.46 2.77
C ASN A 254 -17.39 -5.27 4.03
N GLU A 255 -18.30 -6.16 4.42
CA GLU A 255 -18.15 -6.96 5.64
C GLU A 255 -17.88 -6.08 6.89
N THR A 256 -18.47 -4.88 6.92
CA THR A 256 -18.32 -3.94 8.03
C THR A 256 -19.57 -3.09 8.16
N ASN A 257 -20.41 -3.34 9.18
CA ASN A 257 -21.56 -2.51 9.51
C ASN A 257 -21.28 -1.60 10.73
N LEU A 258 -20.69 -0.42 10.47
CA LEU A 258 -20.35 0.54 11.52
C LEU A 258 -21.60 1.08 12.23
N GLN A 259 -22.74 1.22 11.54
CA GLN A 259 -23.97 1.72 12.15
C GLN A 259 -24.47 0.77 13.25
N SER A 260 -24.46 -0.55 13.01
CA SER A 260 -24.82 -1.54 14.02
C SER A 260 -23.89 -1.51 15.23
N ILE A 261 -22.58 -1.35 15.01
CA ILE A 261 -21.59 -1.23 16.09
C ILE A 261 -21.88 0.02 16.94
N VAL A 262 -22.17 1.15 16.29
CA VAL A 262 -22.49 2.42 16.96
C VAL A 262 -23.80 2.32 17.75
N MET A 263 -24.85 1.74 17.17
CA MET A 263 -26.14 1.55 17.84
C MET A 263 -26.00 0.69 19.10
N LEU A 264 -25.18 -0.36 19.05
CA LEU A 264 -24.88 -1.15 20.23
C LEU A 264 -24.10 -0.34 21.28
N GLY A 265 -23.09 0.43 20.87
CA GLY A 265 -22.36 1.31 21.77
C GLY A 265 -23.31 2.27 22.52
N LEU A 266 -24.27 2.87 21.81
CA LEU A 266 -25.30 3.74 22.40
C LEU A 266 -26.22 2.98 23.37
N GLN A 267 -26.58 1.73 23.07
CA GLN A 267 -27.38 0.89 23.98
C GLN A 267 -26.62 0.56 25.26
N ILE A 268 -25.32 0.23 25.17
CA ILE A 268 -24.46 -0.03 26.33
C ILE A 268 -24.30 1.23 27.19
N LEU A 269 -24.18 2.42 26.58
CA LEU A 269 -24.14 3.68 27.33
C LEU A 269 -25.44 3.95 28.10
N LYS A 270 -26.60 3.57 27.52
CA LYS A 270 -27.91 3.69 28.17
C LYS A 270 -28.13 2.63 29.25
N ASN A 271 -27.63 1.42 29.04
CA ASN A 271 -27.73 0.30 29.96
C ASN A 271 -26.40 -0.48 30.01
N PRO A 272 -25.48 -0.12 30.94
CA PRO A 272 -24.17 -0.76 31.05
C PRO A 272 -24.22 -2.27 31.32
N ALA A 273 -25.34 -2.82 31.80
CA ALA A 273 -25.52 -4.26 31.99
C ALA A 273 -25.44 -5.05 30.67
N LEU A 274 -25.65 -4.39 29.52
CA LEU A 274 -25.52 -4.99 28.20
C LEU A 274 -24.07 -5.20 27.77
N ALA A 275 -23.08 -4.70 28.52
CA ALA A 275 -21.66 -4.85 28.22
C ALA A 275 -21.15 -6.30 28.29
N THR A 276 -21.84 -7.18 29.03
CA THR A 276 -21.46 -8.60 29.20
C THR A 276 -22.11 -9.53 28.19
N THR A 277 -23.03 -9.02 27.36
CA THR A 277 -23.63 -9.80 26.28
C THR A 277 -22.55 -10.04 25.23
N SER A 278 -22.08 -11.29 25.11
CA SER A 278 -21.10 -11.71 24.09
C SER A 278 -21.76 -11.66 22.71
N LEU A 279 -22.00 -10.47 22.20
CA LEU A 279 -22.30 -10.26 20.80
C LEU A 279 -21.01 -10.57 20.05
N ASN A 280 -21.06 -11.53 19.12
CA ASN A 280 -19.98 -11.77 18.16
C ASN A 280 -19.85 -10.54 17.25
N LEU A 281 -19.22 -9.48 17.78
CA LEU A 281 -19.03 -8.17 17.15
C LEU A 281 -17.84 -8.19 16.21
N THR A 282 -17.85 -9.11 15.25
CA THR A 282 -16.79 -9.13 14.24
C THR A 282 -16.97 -8.00 13.23
N GLY A 283 -18.15 -7.39 13.16
CA GLY A 283 -18.52 -6.46 12.10
C GLY A 283 -18.61 -7.12 10.72
N LYS A 284 -18.24 -8.41 10.59
CA LYS A 284 -18.05 -9.18 9.34
C LYS A 284 -19.34 -9.51 8.58
N SER A 285 -20.42 -8.80 8.84
CA SER A 285 -21.68 -8.91 8.10
C SER A 285 -22.26 -7.53 7.87
N GLY A 286 -22.64 -7.26 6.62
CA GLY A 286 -23.20 -5.98 6.19
C GLY A 286 -22.21 -5.06 5.50
N VAL A 287 -22.68 -3.86 5.18
CA VAL A 287 -21.98 -2.87 4.35
C VAL A 287 -22.15 -1.49 4.97
N THR A 288 -21.07 -0.71 5.03
CA THR A 288 -21.14 0.72 5.37
C THR A 288 -20.85 1.55 4.14
N GLN A 289 -21.84 2.30 3.66
CA GLN A 289 -21.66 3.25 2.56
C GLN A 289 -21.05 4.56 3.06
N PHE A 290 -20.19 5.19 2.25
CA PHE A 290 -19.58 6.47 2.54
C PHE A 290 -19.46 7.36 1.30
N GLN A 291 -19.51 8.68 1.54
CA GLN A 291 -19.31 9.69 0.51
C GLN A 291 -17.82 9.98 0.30
N SER A 292 -17.06 10.06 1.39
CA SER A 292 -15.62 10.33 1.36
C SER A 292 -14.90 9.61 2.49
N LEU A 293 -13.70 9.13 2.21
CA LEU A 293 -12.73 8.64 3.17
C LEU A 293 -11.38 9.27 2.84
N ALA A 294 -10.72 9.95 3.75
CA ALA A 294 -9.45 10.60 3.49
C ALA A 294 -8.55 10.63 4.73
N GLY A 295 -7.25 10.84 4.50
CA GLY A 295 -6.27 11.03 5.56
C GLY A 295 -4.87 11.29 5.01
N THR A 296 -3.99 11.79 5.88
CA THR A 296 -2.55 11.93 5.63
C THR A 296 -1.77 10.94 6.49
N TYR A 297 -0.56 10.61 6.08
CA TYR A 297 0.28 9.75 6.90
C TYR A 297 1.75 10.16 6.86
N THR A 298 2.45 9.80 7.93
CA THR A 298 3.91 9.82 8.01
C THR A 298 4.41 8.42 8.28
N ILE A 299 5.47 7.99 7.60
CA ILE A 299 6.16 6.73 7.85
C ILE A 299 7.46 7.04 8.58
N ARG A 300 7.71 6.34 9.69
CA ARG A 300 8.99 6.36 10.41
C ARG A 300 9.45 4.92 10.63
N SER A 301 10.59 4.56 10.04
CA SER A 301 11.18 3.22 10.16
C SER A 301 10.18 2.07 9.93
N GLY A 302 9.38 2.17 8.86
CA GLY A 302 8.40 1.17 8.50
C GLY A 302 7.09 1.18 9.31
N ILE A 303 6.89 2.12 10.22
CA ILE A 303 5.62 2.34 10.91
C ILE A 303 4.95 3.57 10.32
N LEU A 304 3.76 3.37 9.75
CA LEU A 304 2.88 4.42 9.26
C LEU A 304 2.04 4.95 10.40
N TYR A 305 1.97 6.28 10.54
CA TYR A 305 1.16 7.01 11.51
C TYR A 305 0.18 7.91 10.78
N ASN A 306 -1.09 7.91 11.19
CA ASN A 306 -2.12 8.81 10.69
C ASN A 306 -2.92 9.34 11.89
N ASN A 307 -3.22 10.64 11.87
CA ASN A 307 -3.87 11.34 12.98
C ASN A 307 -5.16 12.07 12.56
N ASP A 308 -5.53 11.98 11.28
CA ASP A 308 -6.56 12.81 10.64
C ASP A 308 -7.46 11.99 9.71
N LEU A 309 -7.61 10.68 9.96
CA LEU A 309 -8.55 9.86 9.20
C LEU A 309 -9.95 10.43 9.34
N LEU A 310 -10.61 10.68 8.22
CA LEU A 310 -11.98 11.16 8.18
C LEU A 310 -12.78 10.34 7.18
N LEU A 311 -13.81 9.66 7.66
CA LEU A 311 -14.86 9.07 6.83
C LEU A 311 -16.16 9.83 7.06
N SER A 312 -16.81 10.27 5.99
CA SER A 312 -18.11 10.95 6.04
C SER A 312 -19.13 10.20 5.20
N SER A 313 -20.32 10.00 5.76
CA SER A 313 -21.50 9.50 5.08
C SER A 313 -22.75 10.28 5.53
N ASN A 314 -23.90 9.98 4.95
CA ASN A 314 -25.17 10.56 5.41
C ASN A 314 -25.54 10.08 6.83
N ALA A 315 -25.19 8.83 7.17
CA ALA A 315 -25.59 8.20 8.42
C ALA A 315 -24.57 8.42 9.54
N LEU A 316 -23.29 8.56 9.22
CA LEU A 316 -22.22 8.59 10.22
C LEU A 316 -21.00 9.42 9.79
N THR A 317 -20.30 9.92 10.81
CA THR A 317 -18.97 10.53 10.66
C THR A 317 -17.97 9.74 11.52
N VAL A 318 -16.84 9.36 10.94
CA VAL A 318 -15.73 8.67 11.63
C VAL A 318 -14.52 9.57 11.63
N LYS A 319 -13.96 9.82 12.81
CA LYS A 319 -12.63 10.45 12.98
C LYS A 319 -11.69 9.44 13.60
N GLY A 320 -10.56 9.17 12.97
CA GLY A 320 -9.63 8.14 13.41
C GLY A 320 -8.18 8.61 13.49
N ALA A 321 -7.44 7.98 14.38
CA ALA A 321 -6.00 8.11 14.50
C ALA A 321 -5.40 6.75 14.89
N GLY A 322 -4.20 6.47 14.43
CA GLY A 322 -3.55 5.20 14.70
C GLY A 322 -2.28 4.98 13.90
N GLN A 323 -1.86 3.72 13.88
CA GLN A 323 -0.65 3.29 13.23
C GLN A 323 -0.84 1.95 12.50
N ALA A 324 -0.06 1.77 11.43
CA ALA A 324 0.09 0.52 10.73
C ALA A 324 1.59 0.19 10.62
N ASN A 325 1.99 -0.96 11.15
CA ASN A 325 3.35 -1.43 11.06
C ASN A 325 3.49 -2.25 9.77
N LEU A 326 4.14 -1.67 8.75
CA LEU A 326 4.33 -2.25 7.41
C LEU A 326 5.31 -3.43 7.42
N VAL A 327 6.10 -3.56 8.49
CA VAL A 327 7.06 -4.64 8.67
C VAL A 327 6.38 -5.90 9.21
N THR A 328 5.50 -5.72 10.18
CA THR A 328 4.83 -6.83 10.89
C THR A 328 3.41 -7.10 10.39
N ASP A 329 2.93 -6.31 9.41
CA ASP A 329 1.57 -6.38 8.87
C ASP A 329 0.50 -6.22 9.98
N ASN A 330 0.74 -5.32 10.94
CA ASN A 330 -0.17 -5.10 12.07
C ASN A 330 -0.77 -3.70 12.04
N LEU A 331 -2.08 -3.62 12.24
CA LEU A 331 -2.86 -2.40 12.35
C LEU A 331 -3.27 -2.18 13.81
N ASN A 332 -3.17 -0.94 14.28
CA ASN A 332 -3.75 -0.51 15.54
C ASN A 332 -4.30 0.90 15.39
N TYR A 333 -5.63 0.99 15.36
CA TYR A 333 -6.36 2.22 15.12
C TYR A 333 -7.44 2.44 16.16
N GLN A 334 -7.66 3.71 16.50
CA GLN A 334 -8.80 4.16 17.27
C GLN A 334 -9.63 5.12 16.42
N CYS A 335 -10.93 4.88 16.41
CA CYS A 335 -11.90 5.66 15.66
C CYS A 335 -13.01 6.10 16.60
N ASN A 336 -13.41 7.36 16.50
CA ASN A 336 -14.62 7.88 17.11
C ASN A 336 -15.69 7.98 16.02
N VAL A 337 -16.79 7.26 16.20
CA VAL A 337 -17.90 7.26 15.26
C VAL A 337 -19.11 7.97 15.87
N THR A 338 -19.72 8.86 15.10
CA THR A 338 -20.90 9.65 15.48
C THR A 338 -22.03 9.41 14.49
N LEU A 339 -23.28 9.39 14.97
CA LEU A 339 -24.46 9.32 14.11
C LEU A 339 -24.84 10.72 13.61
N GLY A 340 -25.23 10.78 12.34
CA GLY A 340 -25.51 12.02 11.64
C GLY A 340 -24.25 12.71 11.16
N LYS A 341 -24.35 13.35 9.99
CA LYS A 341 -23.29 14.16 9.43
C LYS A 341 -23.10 15.44 10.25
N ASP A 342 -21.87 15.70 10.69
CA ASP A 342 -21.47 16.95 11.35
C ASP A 342 -22.30 17.38 12.58
N ASN A 343 -22.92 16.43 13.30
CA ASN A 343 -23.69 16.74 14.50
C ASN A 343 -22.74 16.93 15.72
N PRO A 344 -22.51 18.17 16.20
CA PRO A 344 -21.59 18.43 17.30
C PRO A 344 -22.07 17.86 18.65
N ASN A 345 -23.37 17.56 18.76
CA ASN A 345 -23.99 16.99 19.95
C ASN A 345 -24.09 15.45 19.88
N ALA A 346 -23.62 14.83 18.78
CA ALA A 346 -23.64 13.39 18.65
C ALA A 346 -22.67 12.76 19.67
N THR A 347 -23.15 11.71 20.33
CA THR A 347 -22.30 10.92 21.22
C THR A 347 -21.30 10.13 20.38
N ALA A 348 -20.01 10.35 20.63
CA ALA A 348 -18.94 9.60 19.98
C ALA A 348 -18.83 8.20 20.59
N ILE A 349 -18.93 7.18 19.73
CA ILE A 349 -18.71 5.78 20.08
C ILE A 349 -17.29 5.38 19.67
N PRO A 350 -16.42 5.03 20.64
CA PRO A 350 -15.05 4.62 20.34
C PRO A 350 -15.02 3.18 19.81
N ILE A 351 -14.41 3.01 18.63
CA ILE A 351 -14.18 1.76 17.92
C ILE A 351 -12.67 1.56 17.77
N THR A 352 -12.19 0.34 17.95
CA THR A 352 -10.82 -0.06 17.60
C THR A 352 -10.79 -0.82 16.29
N ILE A 353 -9.73 -0.62 15.51
CA ILE A 353 -9.42 -1.42 14.33
C ILE A 353 -8.05 -2.06 14.56
N THR A 354 -8.00 -3.38 14.66
CA THR A 354 -6.78 -4.14 14.98
C THR A 354 -6.59 -5.32 14.04
N GLY A 355 -5.50 -6.08 14.22
CA GLY A 355 -5.21 -7.26 13.41
C GLY A 355 -4.35 -6.93 12.20
N LYS A 356 -4.52 -7.69 11.11
CA LYS A 356 -3.68 -7.54 9.93
C LYS A 356 -4.14 -6.39 9.05
N ILE A 357 -3.21 -5.74 8.33
CA ILE A 357 -3.59 -4.70 7.36
C ILE A 357 -4.50 -5.31 6.28
N THR A 358 -4.26 -6.57 5.91
CA THR A 358 -5.07 -7.28 4.91
C THR A 358 -6.37 -7.92 5.45
N ASP A 359 -6.55 -7.99 6.77
CA ASP A 359 -7.75 -8.56 7.43
C ASP A 359 -8.02 -7.81 8.74
N PRO A 360 -8.44 -6.53 8.65
CA PRO A 360 -8.67 -5.69 9.81
C PRO A 360 -9.91 -6.18 10.58
N HIS A 361 -9.83 -6.12 11.91
CA HIS A 361 -10.91 -6.47 12.82
C HIS A 361 -11.43 -5.21 13.51
N PHE A 362 -12.75 -4.99 13.43
CA PHE A 362 -13.43 -3.85 14.00
C PHE A 362 -14.15 -4.26 15.28
N GLY A 363 -14.05 -3.44 16.33
CA GLY A 363 -14.73 -3.73 17.61
C GLY A 363 -14.91 -2.49 18.48
N LEU A 364 -15.83 -2.56 19.45
CA LEU A 364 -16.02 -1.47 20.42
C LEU A 364 -14.83 -1.39 21.39
N ASN A 365 -14.37 -0.17 21.67
CA ASN A 365 -13.44 0.05 22.76
C ASN A 365 -14.21 0.13 24.09
N MET A 366 -14.46 -1.00 24.74
CA MET A 366 -15.27 -1.06 25.96
C MET A 366 -14.67 -0.25 27.12
N SER A 367 -13.34 -0.20 27.23
CA SER A 367 -12.66 0.58 28.26
C SER A 367 -12.91 2.08 28.09
N LEU A 368 -12.80 2.61 26.87
CA LEU A 368 -13.10 4.02 26.57
C LEU A 368 -14.60 4.32 26.63
N LEU A 369 -15.44 3.39 26.15
CA LEU A 369 -16.89 3.53 26.17
C LEU A 369 -17.42 3.68 27.60
N LEU A 370 -16.99 2.80 28.52
CA LEU A 370 -17.44 2.82 29.92
C LEU A 370 -16.80 3.95 30.73
N LYS A 371 -15.55 4.33 30.44
CA LYS A 371 -14.92 5.51 31.05
C LYS A 371 -15.73 6.78 30.80
N ASN A 372 -16.31 6.92 29.60
CA ASN A 372 -17.20 8.04 29.28
C ASN A 372 -18.48 8.03 30.13
N VAL A 373 -19.02 6.86 30.47
CA VAL A 373 -20.18 6.74 31.38
C VAL A 373 -19.83 7.27 32.77
N THR A 374 -18.71 6.81 33.34
CA THR A 374 -18.28 7.24 34.69
C THR A 374 -18.06 8.76 34.74
N GLN A 375 -17.41 9.34 33.72
CA GLN A 375 -17.22 10.79 33.65
C GLN A 375 -18.52 11.56 33.49
N GLN A 376 -19.46 11.08 32.65
CA GLN A 376 -20.76 11.73 32.49
C GLN A 376 -21.63 11.62 33.75
N GLN A 377 -21.61 10.50 34.46
CA GLN A 377 -22.31 10.33 35.73
C GLN A 377 -21.73 11.22 36.82
N ILE A 378 -20.39 11.28 36.95
CA ILE A 378 -19.69 12.21 37.85
C ILE A 378 -20.08 13.66 37.50
N LYS A 379 -20.05 14.04 36.22
CA LYS A 379 -20.45 15.40 35.80
C LYS A 379 -21.91 15.70 36.13
N LYS A 380 -22.84 14.77 35.88
CA LYS A 380 -24.26 14.92 36.25
C LYS A 380 -24.46 15.06 37.76
N GLN A 381 -23.74 14.28 38.56
CA GLN A 381 -23.77 14.36 40.03
C GLN A 381 -23.19 15.70 40.50
N LEU A 382 -22.02 16.12 39.99
CA LEU A 382 -21.45 17.43 40.29
C LEU A 382 -22.39 18.57 39.89
N THR A 383 -22.99 18.53 38.69
CA THR A 383 -23.96 19.54 38.26
C THR A 383 -25.20 19.55 39.16
N ARG A 384 -25.72 18.39 39.57
CA ARG A 384 -26.85 18.30 40.50
C ARG A 384 -26.55 18.90 41.87
N VAL A 385 -25.31 18.79 42.35
CA VAL A 385 -24.87 19.38 43.63
C VAL A 385 -24.55 20.86 43.50
N ILE A 386 -23.93 21.28 42.39
CA ILE A 386 -23.45 22.67 42.19
C ILE A 386 -24.55 23.60 41.67
N SER A 387 -25.46 23.13 40.80
CA SER A 387 -26.53 23.99 40.24
C SER A 387 -27.45 24.64 41.30
N PRO A 388 -27.84 23.96 42.39
CA PRO A 388 -28.60 24.58 43.48
C PRO A 388 -27.80 25.59 44.32
N LEU A 389 -26.47 25.44 44.38
CA LEU A 389 -25.58 26.30 45.17
C LEU A 389 -25.13 27.56 44.42
N ALA A 390 -25.24 27.57 43.08
CA ALA A 390 -24.82 28.70 42.25
C ALA A 390 -25.58 30.02 42.55
N PRO A 391 -26.90 30.04 42.83
CA PRO A 391 -27.62 31.24 43.25
C PRO A 391 -27.17 31.76 44.63
N GLU A 392 -26.91 30.87 45.59
CA GLU A 392 -26.48 31.23 46.95
C GLU A 392 -25.06 31.83 46.95
N ILE A 393 -24.13 31.25 46.18
CA ILE A 393 -22.78 31.80 45.99
C ILE A 393 -22.85 33.17 45.29
N GLY A 394 -23.77 33.34 44.34
CA GLY A 394 -24.03 34.63 43.68
C GLY A 394 -24.58 35.70 44.63
N GLN A 395 -25.49 35.34 45.54
CA GLN A 395 -26.03 36.25 46.56
C GLN A 395 -24.98 36.66 47.59
N ILE A 396 -24.11 35.73 48.02
CA ILE A 396 -22.99 36.03 48.93
C ILE A 396 -21.99 36.98 48.25
N GLY A 397 -21.71 36.80 46.96
CA GLY A 397 -20.86 37.71 46.19
C GLY A 397 -21.46 39.12 46.03
N GLN A 398 -22.78 39.23 45.83
CA GLN A 398 -23.48 40.52 45.78
C GLN A 398 -23.54 41.21 47.15
N ALA A 399 -23.76 40.46 48.24
CA ALA A 399 -23.75 40.98 49.60
C ALA A 399 -22.35 41.51 50.00
N LEU A 400 -21.29 40.79 49.63
CA LEU A 400 -19.91 41.23 49.85
C LEU A 400 -19.55 42.47 49.01
N SER A 401 -20.03 42.55 47.77
CA SER A 401 -19.85 43.74 46.92
C SER A 401 -20.59 44.97 47.46
N GLY A 402 -21.78 44.78 48.07
CA GLY A 402 -22.52 45.86 48.73
C GLY A 402 -21.82 46.39 49.98
N ILE A 403 -21.18 45.51 50.78
CA ILE A 403 -20.39 45.89 51.96
C ILE A 403 -19.10 46.64 51.57
N LEU A 404 -18.47 46.27 50.45
CA LEU A 404 -17.26 46.92 49.94
C LEU A 404 -17.55 48.27 49.24
N ALA A 405 -18.72 48.44 48.63
CA ALA A 405 -19.13 49.71 48.00
C ALA A 405 -19.65 50.76 49.00
N GLY A 406 -20.03 50.35 50.22
CA GLY A 406 -20.53 51.24 51.29
C GLY A 406 -19.45 51.92 52.15
N LYS A 407 -18.16 51.71 51.87
CA LYS A 407 -17.04 52.47 52.47
C LYS A 407 -16.49 53.48 51.47
N LYS A 408 -17.12 54.64 51.37
CA LYS A 408 -16.51 55.87 50.88
C LYS A 408 -16.93 57.04 51.74
#